data_AF-A0A9P8TSQ7-F1
#
_entry.id   AF-A0A9P8TSQ7-F1
#
_cell.length_a   1.000
_cell.length_b   1.000
_cell.length_c   1.000
_cell.angle_alpha   90.00
_cell.angle_beta   90.00
_cell.angle_gamma   90.00
#
_symmetry.space_group_name_H-M   'P 1'
#
loop_
_entity.id
_entity.type
_entity.pdbx_description
1 polymer ?
#
loop_
_entity_poly.entity_id
_entity_poly.type
_entity_poly.pdbx_seq_one_letter_code
_entity_poly.pdbx_strand_id
1 'polypeptide(L)'
;MTILPSSGLDAALHASWEATAGLSLAAGVAAHHLVFRPFEVDGYAWQLLFAHVGAAAVLLVSLVQAGGHQLASALLRVLLVVSAYNAGAATSILVYRAFFHPLRRFPGPFSARLSRFYALGKLFESKKAYENVQRLHQEYGDIVRVGPRELSINRPSAITDIYGTHTQTTKSPWYMQTSKKAAKSSLFHTRAPEVHRLRKRVWERGLGFKGMKNMNDSPTIFSRAIQVCVLTRGDGEALDGYEQRVQAKVELLLSRIAGANGNPMNIAKYSAFFSFNVMADIGNLKN
;
A
#
# COMPACT_ATOMS: atom_id res chain seq x y z
N MET A 1 -16.69 30.61 -18.52
CA MET A 1 -15.74 29.51 -18.79
C MET A 1 -14.82 30.01 -19.89
N THR A 2 -13.70 30.62 -19.50
CA THR A 2 -12.88 31.48 -20.37
C THR A 2 -12.07 30.60 -21.31
N ILE A 3 -12.53 30.52 -22.56
CA ILE A 3 -11.86 29.83 -23.65
C ILE A 3 -10.53 30.57 -23.90
N LEU A 4 -9.42 29.83 -23.91
CA LEU A 4 -8.10 30.36 -24.29
C LEU A 4 -8.22 31.13 -25.62
N PRO A 5 -7.56 32.30 -25.78
CA PRO A 5 -7.59 33.03 -27.04
C PRO A 5 -7.08 32.12 -28.16
N SER A 6 -7.87 32.01 -29.24
CA SER A 6 -7.63 31.11 -30.38
C SER A 6 -6.22 31.25 -30.98
N SER A 7 -5.63 32.45 -30.90
CA SER A 7 -4.27 32.74 -31.33
C SER A 7 -3.19 31.99 -30.55
N GLY A 8 -3.39 31.74 -29.25
CA GLY A 8 -2.42 31.03 -28.41
C GLY A 8 -2.39 29.53 -28.67
N LEU A 9 -3.56 28.94 -28.97
CA LEU A 9 -3.65 27.52 -29.32
C LEU A 9 -2.99 27.23 -30.67
N ASP A 10 -3.25 28.08 -31.66
CA ASP A 10 -2.66 27.97 -32.99
C ASP A 10 -1.12 28.10 -32.93
N ALA A 11 -0.62 29.10 -32.21
CA ALA A 11 0.82 29.26 -31.96
C ALA A 11 1.45 28.04 -31.30
N ALA A 12 0.77 27.39 -30.34
CA ALA A 12 1.27 26.18 -29.70
C ALA A 12 1.29 24.97 -30.67
N LEU A 13 0.24 24.82 -31.49
CA LEU A 13 0.13 23.77 -32.50
C LEU A 13 1.12 23.93 -33.67
N HIS A 14 1.75 25.10 -33.83
CA HIS A 14 2.77 25.35 -34.84
C HIS A 14 4.16 25.69 -34.25
N ALA A 15 4.34 25.57 -32.93
CA ALA A 15 5.62 25.80 -32.28
C ALA A 15 6.74 24.86 -32.76
N SER A 16 8.00 25.32 -32.70
CA SER A 16 9.16 24.52 -33.08
C SER A 16 9.35 23.29 -32.18
N TRP A 17 10.10 22.30 -32.65
CA TRP A 17 10.35 21.06 -31.90
C TRP A 17 11.14 21.32 -30.62
N GLU A 18 12.10 22.26 -30.64
CA GLU A 18 12.90 22.64 -29.48
C GLU A 18 12.04 23.31 -28.41
N ALA A 19 11.19 24.26 -28.82
CA ALA A 19 10.26 24.94 -27.90
C ALA A 19 9.27 23.94 -27.30
N THR A 20 8.73 23.04 -28.12
CA THR A 20 7.81 21.98 -27.68
C THR A 20 8.48 21.05 -26.67
N ALA A 21 9.70 20.59 -26.93
CA ALA A 21 10.43 19.70 -26.04
C ALA A 21 10.81 20.40 -24.72
N GLY A 22 11.34 21.62 -24.80
CA GLY A 22 11.73 22.42 -23.64
C GLY A 22 10.56 22.72 -22.70
N LEU A 23 9.41 23.17 -23.25
CA LEU A 23 8.20 23.41 -22.49
C LEU A 23 7.65 22.14 -21.85
N SER A 24 7.65 21.02 -22.59
CA SER A 24 7.17 19.73 -22.07
C SER A 24 8.04 19.23 -20.91
N LEU A 25 9.37 19.36 -21.03
CA LEU A 25 10.31 19.02 -19.98
C LEU A 25 10.09 19.90 -18.73
N ALA A 26 9.96 21.22 -18.91
CA ALA A 26 9.69 22.15 -17.83
C ALA A 26 8.33 21.85 -17.15
N ALA A 27 7.31 21.49 -17.93
CA ALA A 27 6.02 21.06 -17.40
C ALA A 27 6.13 19.77 -16.57
N GLY A 28 6.97 18.81 -16.99
CA GLY A 28 7.28 17.61 -16.20
C GLY A 28 7.96 17.91 -14.87
N VAL A 29 8.93 18.83 -14.87
CA VAL A 29 9.59 19.33 -13.64
C VAL A 29 8.57 20.02 -12.73
N ALA A 30 7.74 20.89 -13.28
CA ALA A 30 6.68 21.58 -12.54
C ALA A 30 5.67 20.59 -11.94
N ALA A 31 5.24 19.58 -12.71
CA ALA A 31 4.34 18.54 -12.23
C ALA A 31 4.92 17.76 -11.05
N HIS A 32 6.23 17.48 -11.05
CA HIS A 32 6.88 16.88 -9.89
C HIS A 32 6.76 17.75 -8.64
N HIS A 33 7.10 19.04 -8.73
CA HIS A 33 7.11 19.93 -7.57
C HIS A 33 5.71 20.33 -7.08
N LEU A 34 4.75 20.49 -8.00
CA LEU A 34 3.40 20.96 -7.69
C LEU A 34 2.42 19.82 -7.37
N VAL A 35 2.62 18.63 -7.95
CA VAL A 35 1.68 17.51 -7.83
C VAL A 35 2.31 16.32 -7.12
N PHE A 36 3.38 15.74 -7.67
CA PHE A 36 3.90 14.45 -7.17
C PHE A 36 4.61 14.52 -5.82
N ARG A 37 5.18 15.68 -5.47
CA ARG A 37 5.85 15.90 -4.19
C ARG A 37 4.88 16.19 -3.03
N PRO A 38 3.94 17.15 -3.13
CA PRO A 38 3.07 17.49 -2.01
C PRO A 38 1.90 16.52 -1.81
N PHE A 39 1.46 15.81 -2.85
CA PHE A 39 0.28 14.93 -2.76
C PHE A 39 0.63 13.44 -2.83
N GLU A 40 -0.08 12.63 -2.05
CA GLU A 40 0.01 11.16 -2.11
C GLU A 40 -0.69 10.61 -3.37
N VAL A 41 0.02 10.66 -4.50
CA VAL A 41 -0.50 10.20 -5.80
C VAL A 41 -0.61 8.67 -5.93
N ASP A 42 -0.03 7.92 -5.00
CA ASP A 42 -0.02 6.44 -4.98
C ASP A 42 -1.44 5.85 -5.11
N GLY A 43 -2.44 6.51 -4.51
CA GLY A 43 -3.84 6.08 -4.66
C GLY A 43 -4.41 6.33 -6.05
N TYR A 44 -3.93 7.32 -6.79
CA TYR A 44 -4.55 7.82 -8.02
C TYR A 44 -3.83 7.35 -9.30
N ALA A 45 -2.97 6.33 -9.20
CA ALA A 45 -2.14 5.86 -10.30
C ALA A 45 -2.94 5.59 -11.59
N TRP A 46 -4.07 4.89 -11.49
CA TRP A 46 -4.93 4.60 -12.66
C TRP A 46 -5.58 5.85 -13.24
N GLN A 47 -6.09 6.75 -12.40
CA GLN A 47 -6.67 8.02 -12.87
C GLN A 47 -5.63 8.87 -13.59
N LEU A 48 -4.42 8.95 -13.03
CA LEU A 48 -3.31 9.69 -13.62
C LEU A 48 -2.85 9.06 -14.94
N LEU A 49 -2.80 7.73 -15.01
CA LEU A 49 -2.47 7.02 -16.25
C LEU A 49 -3.50 7.31 -17.36
N PHE A 50 -4.78 7.16 -17.07
CA PHE A 50 -5.84 7.44 -18.04
C PHE A 50 -5.88 8.92 -18.43
N ALA A 51 -5.67 9.84 -17.49
CA ALA A 51 -5.57 11.26 -17.79
C ALA A 51 -4.36 11.56 -18.70
N HIS A 52 -3.22 10.91 -18.47
CA HIS A 52 -2.01 11.10 -19.28
C HIS A 52 -2.19 10.55 -20.70
N VAL A 53 -2.72 9.32 -20.84
CA VAL A 53 -3.03 8.71 -22.15
C VAL A 53 -4.11 9.51 -22.87
N GLY A 54 -5.15 9.93 -22.16
CA GLY A 54 -6.22 10.77 -22.70
C GLY A 54 -5.70 12.12 -23.18
N ALA A 55 -4.82 12.79 -22.43
CA ALA A 55 -4.19 14.04 -22.85
C ALA A 55 -3.32 13.86 -24.10
N ALA A 56 -2.58 12.76 -24.22
CA ALA A 56 -1.81 12.43 -25.42
C ALA A 56 -2.71 12.18 -26.63
N ALA A 57 -3.85 11.50 -26.45
CA ALA A 57 -4.83 11.27 -27.51
C ALA A 57 -5.52 12.58 -27.96
N VAL A 58 -5.92 13.44 -27.01
CA VAL A 58 -6.48 14.76 -27.32
C VAL A 58 -5.47 15.60 -28.09
N LEU A 59 -4.21 15.63 -27.66
CA LEU A 59 -3.14 16.34 -28.36
C LEU A 59 -2.96 15.82 -29.80
N LEU A 60 -2.97 14.50 -29.99
CA LEU A 60 -2.88 13.89 -31.33
C LEU A 60 -4.03 14.36 -32.23
N VAL A 61 -5.27 14.30 -31.74
CA VAL A 61 -6.45 14.73 -32.49
C VAL A 61 -6.38 16.23 -32.80
N SER A 62 -5.99 17.07 -31.84
CA SER A 62 -5.83 18.52 -32.06
C SER A 62 -4.75 18.84 -33.09
N LEU A 63 -3.62 18.13 -33.10
CA LEU A 63 -2.56 18.33 -34.10
C LEU A 63 -3.04 17.97 -35.51
N VAL A 64 -3.82 16.90 -35.67
CA VAL A 64 -4.34 16.48 -36.98
C VAL A 64 -5.49 17.38 -37.45
N GLN A 65 -6.49 17.62 -36.60
CA GLN A 65 -7.71 18.32 -37.00
C GLN A 65 -7.57 19.83 -37.02
N ALA A 66 -6.94 20.41 -35.99
CA ALA A 66 -6.80 21.87 -35.86
C ALA A 66 -5.46 22.36 -36.40
N GLY A 67 -4.37 21.62 -36.19
CA GLY A 67 -3.03 21.99 -36.67
C GLY A 67 -2.70 21.55 -38.10
N GLY A 68 -3.59 20.80 -38.76
CA GLY A 68 -3.40 20.34 -40.14
C GLY A 68 -2.20 19.40 -40.36
N HIS A 69 -1.64 18.82 -39.29
CA HIS A 69 -0.49 17.92 -39.39
C HIS A 69 -0.91 16.57 -39.98
N GLN A 70 -0.05 15.99 -40.81
CA GLN A 70 -0.19 14.59 -41.22
C GLN A 70 -0.10 13.67 -39.98
N LEU A 71 -0.78 12.52 -40.03
CA LEU A 71 -0.83 11.59 -38.90
C LEU A 71 0.58 11.19 -38.41
N ALA A 72 1.52 10.94 -39.33
CA ALA A 72 2.89 10.57 -38.98
C ALA A 72 3.64 11.69 -38.22
N SER A 73 3.55 12.94 -38.68
CA SER A 73 4.21 14.07 -38.01
C SER A 73 3.55 14.39 -36.66
N ALA A 74 2.23 14.26 -36.57
CA ALA A 74 1.50 14.42 -35.31
C ALA A 74 1.91 13.35 -34.27
N LEU A 75 2.05 12.09 -34.68
CA LEU A 75 2.50 11.00 -33.81
C LEU A 75 3.92 11.23 -33.28
N LEU A 76 4.86 11.63 -34.14
CA LEU A 76 6.23 11.95 -33.73
C LEU A 76 6.25 13.09 -32.72
N ARG A 77 5.42 14.12 -32.93
CA ARG A 77 5.35 15.25 -32.02
C ARG A 77 4.71 14.90 -30.68
N VAL A 78 3.69 14.06 -30.64
CA VAL A 78 3.12 13.52 -29.40
C VAL A 78 4.15 12.68 -28.66
N LEU A 79 4.88 11.81 -29.37
CA LEU A 79 5.96 11.01 -28.78
C LEU A 79 7.04 11.89 -28.15
N LEU A 80 7.44 12.98 -28.82
CA LEU A 80 8.37 13.96 -28.30
C LEU A 80 7.85 14.62 -27.01
N VAL A 81 6.61 15.13 -27.03
CA VAL A 81 5.97 15.78 -25.86
C VAL A 81 5.90 14.83 -24.67
N VAL A 82 5.37 13.62 -24.88
CA VAL A 82 5.22 12.61 -23.83
C VAL A 82 6.58 12.19 -23.28
N SER A 83 7.56 11.94 -24.14
CA SER A 83 8.91 11.52 -23.71
C SER A 83 9.63 12.65 -22.96
N ALA A 84 9.57 13.89 -23.45
CA ALA A 84 10.20 15.04 -22.81
C ALA A 84 9.56 15.35 -21.44
N TYR A 85 8.23 15.30 -21.34
CA TYR A 85 7.51 15.46 -20.07
C TYR A 85 7.92 14.38 -19.06
N ASN A 86 7.91 13.12 -19.47
CA ASN A 86 8.28 12.00 -18.59
C ASN A 86 9.75 12.08 -18.18
N ALA A 87 10.65 12.45 -19.09
CA ALA A 87 12.07 12.65 -18.80
C ALA A 87 12.29 13.79 -17.79
N GLY A 88 11.60 14.93 -17.96
CA GLY A 88 11.66 16.06 -17.02
C GLY A 88 11.16 15.68 -15.63
N ALA A 89 10.00 15.03 -15.55
CA ALA A 89 9.45 14.54 -14.29
C ALA A 89 10.37 13.51 -13.61
N ALA A 90 10.82 12.50 -14.34
CA ALA A 90 11.70 11.45 -13.81
C ALA A 90 13.03 12.01 -13.31
N THR A 91 13.70 12.85 -14.10
CA THR A 91 14.97 13.46 -13.74
C THR A 91 14.83 14.33 -12.50
N SER A 92 13.79 15.18 -12.44
CA SER A 92 13.51 16.02 -11.27
C SER A 92 13.26 15.19 -10.01
N ILE A 93 12.48 14.11 -10.12
CA ILE A 93 12.22 13.17 -9.01
C ILE A 93 13.51 12.52 -8.51
N LEU A 94 14.35 12.01 -9.42
CA LEU A 94 15.60 11.32 -9.06
C LEU A 94 16.60 12.27 -8.40
N VAL A 95 16.81 13.46 -8.96
CA VAL A 95 17.68 14.49 -8.41
C VAL A 95 17.20 14.91 -7.02
N TYR A 96 15.90 15.17 -6.85
CA TYR A 96 15.32 15.50 -5.55
C TYR A 96 15.54 14.37 -4.52
N ARG A 97 15.26 13.11 -4.91
CA ARG A 97 15.40 11.95 -4.02
C ARG A 97 16.83 11.68 -3.57
N ALA A 98 17.80 11.92 -4.46
CA ALA A 98 19.22 11.75 -4.19
C ALA A 98 19.76 12.85 -3.26
N PHE A 99 19.49 14.12 -3.58
CA PHE A 99 20.22 15.24 -2.99
C PHE A 99 19.39 16.15 -2.08
N PHE A 100 18.08 16.25 -2.26
CA PHE A 100 17.23 17.23 -1.57
C PHE A 100 16.19 16.61 -0.63
N HIS A 101 16.02 15.29 -0.67
CA HIS A 101 15.04 14.60 0.16
C HIS A 101 15.42 14.70 1.65
N PRO A 102 14.46 14.95 2.57
CA PRO A 102 14.74 15.02 4.02
C PRO A 102 15.41 13.77 4.61
N LEU A 103 15.22 12.62 3.96
CA LEU A 103 15.83 11.34 4.33
C LEU A 103 17.27 11.16 3.82
N ARG A 104 17.86 12.13 3.11
CA ARG A 104 19.24 12.04 2.60
C ARG A 104 20.29 11.88 3.71
N ARG A 105 19.97 12.32 4.93
CA ARG A 105 20.84 12.28 6.11
C ARG A 105 21.04 10.86 6.65
N PHE A 106 20.15 9.93 6.30
CA PHE A 106 20.21 8.56 6.80
C PHE A 106 21.07 7.70 5.87
N PRO A 107 21.93 6.83 6.43
CA PRO A 107 22.79 5.96 5.65
C PRO A 107 22.00 4.88 4.91
N GLY A 108 22.62 4.27 3.91
CA GLY A 108 22.03 3.20 3.11
C GLY A 108 22.43 3.26 1.62
N PRO A 109 22.15 2.19 0.87
CA PRO A 109 22.59 2.04 -0.52
C PRO A 109 22.09 3.18 -1.41
N PHE A 110 22.95 3.70 -2.28
CA PHE A 110 22.59 4.84 -3.14
C PHE A 110 21.39 4.52 -4.06
N SER A 111 21.36 3.32 -4.63
CA SER A 111 20.25 2.84 -5.47
C SER A 111 18.91 2.77 -4.73
N ALA A 112 18.93 2.45 -3.42
CA ALA A 112 17.74 2.45 -2.57
C ALA A 112 17.15 3.86 -2.39
N ARG A 113 17.97 4.92 -2.51
CA ARG A 113 17.51 6.31 -2.42
C ARG A 113 16.67 6.73 -3.63
N LEU A 114 16.99 6.18 -4.80
CA LEU A 114 16.43 6.59 -6.09
C LEU A 114 15.07 5.92 -6.37
N SER A 115 15.01 4.59 -6.24
CA SER A 115 13.81 3.83 -6.58
C SER A 115 13.61 2.57 -5.74
N ARG A 116 12.36 2.13 -5.65
CA ARG A 116 11.98 0.81 -5.08
C ARG A 116 12.52 -0.36 -5.91
N PHE A 117 12.98 -0.12 -7.15
CA PHE A 117 13.59 -1.15 -7.99
C PHE A 117 14.80 -1.82 -7.33
N TYR A 118 15.52 -1.12 -6.44
CA TYR A 118 16.56 -1.74 -5.63
C TYR A 118 16.02 -2.92 -4.80
N ALA A 119 14.97 -2.68 -4.01
CA ALA A 119 14.36 -3.71 -3.18
C ALA A 119 13.75 -4.83 -4.03
N LEU A 120 13.15 -4.48 -5.17
CA LEU A 120 12.60 -5.47 -6.10
C LEU A 120 13.68 -6.37 -6.70
N GLY A 121 14.81 -5.80 -7.11
CA GLY A 121 15.96 -6.58 -7.60
C GLY A 121 16.49 -7.55 -6.55
N LYS A 122 16.62 -7.10 -5.29
CA LYS A 122 17.02 -7.96 -4.17
C LYS A 122 16.00 -9.05 -3.82
N LEU A 123 14.72 -8.78 -4.02
CA LEU A 123 13.67 -9.78 -3.90
C LEU A 123 13.78 -10.86 -4.97
N PHE A 124 14.05 -10.49 -6.23
CA PHE A 124 14.25 -11.45 -7.32
C PHE A 124 15.51 -12.30 -7.14
N GLU A 125 16.58 -11.72 -6.61
CA GLU A 125 17.87 -12.40 -6.39
C GLU A 125 17.78 -13.48 -5.31
N SER A 126 17.17 -13.17 -4.15
CA SER A 126 17.26 -14.02 -2.96
C SER A 126 15.93 -14.59 -2.49
N LYS A 127 14.78 -14.04 -2.93
CA LYS A 127 13.45 -14.24 -2.32
C LYS A 127 13.39 -14.01 -0.80
N LYS A 128 14.45 -13.48 -0.20
CA LYS A 128 14.64 -13.31 1.25
C LYS A 128 14.93 -11.85 1.57
N ALA A 129 13.94 -11.00 1.34
CA ALA A 129 14.06 -9.55 1.57
C ALA A 129 14.50 -9.20 3.00
N TYR A 130 14.13 -10.02 4.00
CA TYR A 130 14.50 -9.80 5.40
C TYR A 130 16.02 -9.94 5.65
N GLU A 131 16.68 -10.92 5.03
CA GLU A 131 18.14 -11.10 5.17
C GLU A 131 18.89 -9.89 4.60
N ASN A 132 18.40 -9.33 3.49
CA ASN A 132 18.97 -8.12 2.92
C ASN A 132 18.82 -6.92 3.87
N VAL A 133 17.64 -6.72 4.47
CA VAL A 133 17.44 -5.65 5.46
C VAL A 133 18.31 -5.86 6.70
N GLN A 134 18.46 -7.10 7.17
CA GLN A 134 19.36 -7.43 8.28
C GLN A 134 20.81 -7.09 7.96
N ARG A 135 21.30 -7.45 6.76
CA ARG A 135 22.66 -7.10 6.31
C ARG A 135 22.86 -5.59 6.26
N LEU A 136 21.86 -4.86 5.76
CA LEU A 136 21.91 -3.40 5.73
C LEU A 136 22.02 -2.81 7.14
N HIS A 137 21.32 -3.37 8.12
CA HIS A 137 21.48 -2.95 9.52
C HIS A 137 22.85 -3.30 10.11
N GLN A 138 23.45 -4.42 9.71
CA GLN A 138 24.82 -4.77 10.11
C GLN A 138 25.86 -3.81 9.53
N GLU A 139 25.64 -3.29 8.31
CA GLU A 139 26.58 -2.40 7.61
C GLU A 139 26.39 -0.93 7.99
N TYR A 140 25.14 -0.45 8.05
CA TYR A 140 24.81 0.97 8.19
C TYR A 140 24.30 1.35 9.59
N GLY A 141 24.08 0.37 10.47
CA GLY A 141 23.61 0.56 11.84
C GLY A 141 22.09 0.53 12.00
N ASP A 142 21.60 1.12 13.09
CA ASP A 142 20.22 0.95 13.55
C ASP A 142 19.15 1.60 12.67
N ILE A 143 19.49 2.63 11.89
CA ILE A 143 18.53 3.37 11.06
C ILE A 143 19.07 3.43 9.63
N VAL A 144 18.38 2.74 8.71
CA VAL A 144 18.85 2.60 7.34
C VAL A 144 17.76 3.00 6.35
N ARG A 145 18.15 3.76 5.32
CA ARG A 145 17.29 4.08 4.20
C ARG A 145 17.24 2.92 3.22
N VAL A 146 16.10 2.22 3.22
CA VAL A 146 15.86 1.03 2.37
C VAL A 146 15.03 1.33 1.11
N GLY A 147 14.49 2.55 1.02
CA GLY A 147 13.74 3.00 -0.14
C GLY A 147 13.70 4.53 -0.28
N PRO A 148 13.10 5.05 -1.37
CA PRO A 148 13.09 6.49 -1.63
C PRO A 148 12.41 7.31 -0.53
N ARG A 149 11.33 6.76 0.03
CA ARG A 149 10.49 7.33 1.09
C ARG A 149 10.42 6.41 2.33
N GLU A 150 11.40 5.52 2.51
CA GLU A 150 11.33 4.44 3.51
C GLU A 150 12.61 4.34 4.33
N LEU A 151 12.43 4.26 5.65
CA LEU A 151 13.47 3.92 6.61
C LEU A 151 13.13 2.59 7.26
N SER A 152 14.14 1.77 7.48
CA SER A 152 14.09 0.64 8.40
C SER A 152 14.78 1.05 9.69
N ILE A 153 14.13 0.81 10.83
CA ILE A 153 14.59 1.23 12.15
C ILE A 153 14.62 0.00 13.05
N ASN A 154 15.79 -0.33 13.54
CA ASN A 154 16.05 -1.45 14.46
C ASN A 154 16.38 -0.91 15.86
N ARG A 155 15.45 -0.14 16.45
CA ARG A 155 15.59 0.40 17.82
C ARG A 155 14.30 0.20 18.62
N PRO A 156 14.38 -0.36 19.84
CA PRO A 156 13.21 -0.48 20.71
C PRO A 156 12.56 0.87 21.04
N SER A 157 13.36 1.93 21.21
CA SER A 157 12.86 3.27 21.52
C SER A 157 11.92 3.84 20.44
N ALA A 158 12.13 3.46 19.18
CA ALA A 158 11.31 3.94 18.06
C ALA A 158 9.89 3.39 18.07
N ILE A 159 9.63 2.29 18.81
CA ILE A 159 8.28 1.71 18.92
C ILE A 159 7.34 2.73 19.55
N THR A 160 7.76 3.44 20.59
CA THR A 160 6.95 4.47 21.25
C THR A 160 6.73 5.67 20.35
N ASP A 161 7.76 6.09 19.59
CA ASP A 161 7.66 7.24 18.69
C ASP A 161 6.71 6.97 17.50
N ILE A 162 6.75 5.76 16.95
CA ILE A 162 5.97 5.35 15.78
C ILE A 162 4.57 4.86 16.16
N TYR A 163 4.43 4.08 17.23
CA TYR A 163 3.16 3.41 17.58
C TYR A 163 2.52 3.94 18.87
N GLY A 164 3.17 4.86 19.58
CA GLY A 164 2.65 5.44 20.82
C GLY A 164 1.42 6.33 20.61
N THR A 165 0.73 6.60 21.71
CA THR A 165 -0.55 7.33 21.75
C THR A 165 -0.51 8.71 21.12
N HIS A 166 0.64 9.39 21.19
CA HIS A 166 0.84 10.75 20.68
C HIS A 166 1.52 10.80 19.31
N THR A 167 1.66 9.66 18.63
CA THR A 167 2.29 9.62 17.31
C THR A 167 1.47 10.39 16.28
N GLN A 168 2.16 11.13 15.42
CA GLN A 168 1.56 11.74 14.22
C GLN A 168 1.70 10.84 12.99
N THR A 169 2.34 9.68 13.15
CA THR A 169 2.54 8.76 12.03
C THR A 169 1.22 8.10 11.66
N THR A 170 1.01 7.93 10.35
CA THR A 170 -0.12 7.17 9.81
C THR A 170 0.41 6.00 9.02
N LYS A 171 -0.44 4.98 8.83
CA LYS A 171 -0.09 3.83 7.98
C LYS A 171 0.24 4.32 6.57
N SER A 172 1.14 3.61 5.89
CA SER A 172 1.58 3.91 4.52
C SER A 172 0.43 3.89 3.50
N PRO A 173 0.53 4.63 2.38
CA PRO A 173 -0.38 4.51 1.23
C PRO A 173 -0.56 3.08 0.71
N TRP A 174 0.41 2.18 0.96
CA TRP A 174 0.28 0.75 0.65
C TRP A 174 -1.00 0.11 1.21
N TYR A 175 -1.49 0.57 2.36
CA TYR A 175 -2.72 0.05 2.97
C TYR A 175 -4.01 0.48 2.22
N MET A 176 -3.92 1.36 1.21
CA MET A 176 -5.07 1.78 0.40
C MET A 176 -5.45 0.80 -0.72
N GLN A 177 -4.69 -0.29 -0.90
CA GLN A 177 -4.93 -1.28 -1.96
C GLN A 177 -6.27 -1.99 -1.84
N THR A 178 -6.79 -2.17 -0.62
CA THR A 178 -8.09 -2.83 -0.40
C THR A 178 -9.26 -1.87 -0.55
N SER A 179 -9.15 -0.67 0.01
CA SER A 179 -10.11 0.40 -0.22
C SER A 179 -9.55 1.77 0.13
N LYS A 180 -9.82 2.77 -0.73
CA LYS A 180 -9.58 4.18 -0.42
C LYS A 180 -10.59 4.76 0.56
N LYS A 181 -11.81 4.22 0.59
CA LYS A 181 -12.90 4.74 1.42
C LYS A 181 -12.78 4.16 2.83
N ALA A 182 -12.63 5.03 3.83
CA ALA A 182 -12.50 4.60 5.23
C ALA A 182 -13.68 3.74 5.73
N ALA A 183 -14.89 3.98 5.20
CA ALA A 183 -16.08 3.17 5.50
C ALA A 183 -15.97 1.71 5.03
N LYS A 184 -15.25 1.47 3.92
CA LYS A 184 -15.05 0.14 3.31
C LYS A 184 -13.71 -0.51 3.67
N SER A 185 -12.91 0.15 4.51
CA SER A 185 -11.61 -0.35 4.96
C SER A 185 -11.77 -1.14 6.27
N SER A 186 -11.05 -2.26 6.40
CA SER A 186 -11.00 -3.02 7.65
C SER A 186 -10.20 -2.28 8.73
N LEU A 187 -10.29 -2.70 10.00
CA LEU A 187 -9.48 -2.12 11.08
C LEU A 187 -7.98 -2.13 10.72
N PHE A 188 -7.51 -3.22 10.12
CA PHE A 188 -6.10 -3.35 9.71
C PHE A 188 -5.71 -2.38 8.59
N HIS A 189 -6.58 -2.12 7.62
CA HIS A 189 -6.26 -1.27 6.47
C HIS A 189 -6.61 0.21 6.68
N THR A 190 -7.38 0.55 7.73
CA THR A 190 -7.82 1.92 7.99
C THR A 190 -6.63 2.81 8.34
N ARG A 191 -6.38 3.84 7.52
CA ARG A 191 -5.34 4.86 7.75
C ARG A 191 -5.84 6.06 8.55
N ALA A 192 -7.13 6.38 8.45
CA ALA A 192 -7.76 7.52 9.15
C ALA A 192 -7.81 7.28 10.67
N PRO A 193 -7.11 8.06 11.51
CA PRO A 193 -6.99 7.79 12.95
C PRO A 193 -8.33 7.75 13.69
N GLU A 194 -9.26 8.63 13.33
CA GLU A 194 -10.59 8.72 13.93
C GLU A 194 -11.44 7.46 13.68
N VAL A 195 -11.48 6.99 12.42
CA VAL A 195 -12.21 5.79 12.01
C VAL A 195 -11.53 4.55 12.61
N HIS A 196 -10.20 4.52 12.62
CA HIS A 196 -9.44 3.45 13.26
C HIS A 196 -9.76 3.37 14.76
N ARG A 197 -9.78 4.51 15.47
CA ARG A 197 -10.11 4.58 16.91
C ARG A 197 -11.52 4.09 17.19
N LEU A 198 -12.50 4.50 16.37
CA LEU A 198 -13.89 4.05 16.51
C LEU A 198 -14.01 2.54 16.34
N ARG A 199 -13.41 1.98 15.28
CA ARG A 199 -13.40 0.53 15.03
C ARG A 199 -12.67 -0.22 16.13
N LYS A 200 -11.49 0.25 16.54
CA LYS A 200 -10.66 -0.37 17.60
C LYS A 200 -11.44 -0.47 18.91
N ARG A 201 -12.21 0.55 19.30
CA ARG A 201 -13.04 0.54 20.50
C ARG A 201 -14.04 -0.62 20.52
N VAL A 202 -14.60 -0.99 19.36
CA VAL A 202 -15.50 -2.15 19.27
C VAL A 202 -14.71 -3.43 19.52
N TRP A 203 -13.54 -3.59 18.89
CA TRP A 203 -12.65 -4.75 19.08
C TRP A 203 -12.10 -4.89 20.50
N GLU A 204 -11.75 -3.78 21.16
CA GLU A 204 -11.25 -3.77 22.55
C GLU A 204 -12.28 -4.28 23.56
N ARG A 205 -13.59 -4.20 23.27
CA ARG A 205 -14.62 -4.80 24.13
C ARG A 205 -14.52 -6.32 24.17
N GLY A 206 -14.18 -6.95 23.04
CA GLY A 206 -14.01 -8.41 22.95
C GLY A 206 -12.61 -8.89 23.34
N LEU A 207 -11.57 -8.10 23.03
CA LEU A 207 -10.16 -8.52 23.17
C LEU A 207 -9.41 -7.86 24.35
N GLY A 208 -10.04 -6.94 25.09
CA GLY A 208 -9.42 -6.28 26.24
C GLY A 208 -9.33 -7.17 27.49
N PHE A 209 -8.53 -6.81 28.50
CA PHE A 209 -8.30 -7.63 29.69
C PHE A 209 -9.58 -8.04 30.42
N LYS A 210 -10.62 -7.20 30.45
CA LYS A 210 -11.93 -7.56 31.03
C LYS A 210 -12.70 -8.56 30.15
N GLY A 211 -12.56 -8.45 28.83
CA GLY A 211 -12.99 -9.49 27.90
C GLY A 211 -12.21 -10.79 28.10
N MET A 212 -10.88 -10.71 28.27
CA MET A 212 -9.98 -11.86 28.43
C MET A 212 -10.04 -12.54 29.80
N LYS A 213 -10.23 -11.80 30.89
CA LYS A 213 -10.37 -12.37 32.24
C LYS A 213 -11.70 -13.14 32.35
N ASN A 214 -12.76 -12.57 31.79
CA ASN A 214 -14.02 -13.30 31.60
C ASN A 214 -13.88 -14.51 30.65
N MET A 215 -12.78 -14.63 29.88
CA MET A 215 -12.43 -15.83 29.09
C MET A 215 -11.59 -16.86 29.88
N ASN A 216 -10.94 -16.48 30.98
CA ASN A 216 -9.99 -17.32 31.71
C ASN A 216 -10.59 -17.97 32.98
N ASP A 217 -11.63 -17.35 33.55
CA ASP A 217 -12.30 -17.81 34.78
C ASP A 217 -13.42 -18.84 34.52
N SER A 218 -13.62 -19.26 33.26
CA SER A 218 -14.54 -20.33 32.85
C SER A 218 -13.75 -21.31 31.98
N PRO A 219 -13.72 -22.64 32.26
CA PRO A 219 -13.07 -23.63 31.37
C PRO A 219 -13.72 -23.63 29.98
N THR A 220 -14.93 -23.07 29.92
CA THR A 220 -15.68 -22.73 28.75
C THR A 220 -15.21 -21.39 28.15
N ILE A 221 -14.33 -21.56 27.16
CA ILE A 221 -14.42 -20.87 25.88
C ILE A 221 -13.63 -19.56 25.69
N PHE A 222 -12.79 -19.59 24.65
CA PHE A 222 -12.45 -18.50 23.72
C PHE A 222 -13.69 -17.82 23.07
N SER A 223 -14.86 -17.83 23.75
CA SER A 223 -16.20 -17.58 23.21
C SER A 223 -16.39 -16.11 22.95
N ARG A 224 -16.15 -15.27 23.95
CA ARG A 224 -16.66 -13.89 23.89
C ARG A 224 -15.82 -12.94 23.03
N ALA A 225 -14.65 -13.36 22.55
CA ALA A 225 -13.82 -12.56 21.65
C ALA A 225 -14.50 -12.30 20.28
N ILE A 226 -15.43 -13.16 19.85
CA ILE A 226 -16.15 -13.06 18.57
C ILE A 226 -17.50 -12.37 18.75
N GLN A 227 -17.85 -11.94 19.96
CA GLN A 227 -19.05 -11.13 20.17
C GLN A 227 -18.95 -9.75 19.48
N VAL A 228 -17.82 -9.40 18.86
CA VAL A 228 -17.62 -8.14 18.12
C VAL A 228 -17.86 -8.26 16.60
N CYS A 229 -17.74 -9.44 15.98
CA CYS A 229 -18.14 -9.59 14.57
C CYS A 229 -19.67 -9.55 14.38
N VAL A 230 -20.44 -9.72 15.46
CA VAL A 230 -21.92 -9.76 15.47
C VAL A 230 -22.50 -8.56 16.25
N LEU A 231 -21.92 -7.35 16.15
CA LEU A 231 -22.51 -6.12 16.71
C LEU A 231 -23.18 -5.21 15.68
N THR A 232 -23.61 -5.77 14.54
CA THR A 232 -24.62 -5.13 13.68
C THR A 232 -26.03 -5.68 13.84
N ARG A 233 -26.25 -6.73 14.64
CA ARG A 233 -27.57 -7.20 15.04
C ARG A 233 -27.43 -7.98 16.34
N GLY A 234 -28.26 -7.63 17.32
CA GLY A 234 -28.28 -8.27 18.63
C GLY A 234 -28.41 -9.78 18.50
N ASP A 235 -27.71 -10.49 19.38
CA ASP A 235 -28.25 -11.52 20.27
C ASP A 235 -27.09 -12.40 20.76
N GLY A 236 -27.09 -12.71 22.06
CA GLY A 236 -25.98 -13.39 22.76
C GLY A 236 -25.84 -14.89 22.48
N GLU A 237 -26.56 -15.42 21.50
CA GLU A 237 -26.68 -16.87 21.21
C GLU A 237 -25.55 -17.43 20.32
N ALA A 238 -24.74 -16.60 19.68
CA ALA A 238 -23.81 -17.06 18.64
C ALA A 238 -22.61 -17.90 19.13
N LEU A 239 -22.46 -18.10 20.45
CA LEU A 239 -21.30 -18.75 21.05
C LEU A 239 -21.61 -20.09 21.73
N ASP A 240 -22.88 -20.43 21.88
CA ASP A 240 -23.29 -21.75 22.29
C ASP A 240 -22.89 -22.76 21.19
N GLY A 241 -22.08 -23.75 21.59
CA GLY A 241 -21.52 -24.75 20.68
C GLY A 241 -20.16 -24.41 20.05
N TYR A 242 -19.54 -23.25 20.34
CA TYR A 242 -18.20 -22.95 19.79
C TYR A 242 -17.12 -23.92 20.30
N GLU A 243 -17.14 -24.25 21.60
CA GLU A 243 -16.21 -25.23 22.17
C GLU A 243 -16.36 -26.60 21.50
N GLN A 244 -17.61 -27.06 21.32
CA GLN A 244 -17.91 -28.28 20.59
C GLN A 244 -17.41 -28.24 19.14
N ARG A 245 -17.55 -27.10 18.44
CA ARG A 245 -17.04 -26.92 17.07
C ARG A 245 -15.52 -26.98 17.01
N VAL A 246 -14.81 -26.31 17.93
CA VAL A 246 -13.34 -26.37 18.00
C VAL A 246 -12.87 -27.76 18.39
N GLN A 247 -13.52 -28.38 19.37
CA GLN A 247 -13.20 -29.72 19.84
C GLN A 247 -13.36 -30.75 18.71
N ALA A 248 -14.42 -30.65 17.89
CA ALA A 248 -14.56 -31.46 16.69
C ALA A 248 -13.40 -31.27 15.69
N LYS A 249 -12.83 -30.06 15.55
CA LYS A 249 -11.64 -29.85 14.70
C LYS A 249 -10.37 -30.40 15.33
N VAL A 250 -10.23 -30.32 16.66
CA VAL A 250 -9.11 -30.90 17.40
C VAL A 250 -9.12 -32.42 17.27
N GLU A 251 -10.27 -33.06 17.49
CA GLU A 251 -10.47 -34.49 17.29
C GLU A 251 -10.19 -34.91 15.84
N LEU A 252 -10.63 -34.09 14.86
CA LEU A 252 -10.29 -34.32 13.46
C LEU A 252 -8.78 -34.23 13.21
N LEU A 253 -8.07 -33.27 13.80
CA LEU A 253 -6.62 -33.16 13.67
C LEU A 253 -5.91 -34.37 14.33
N LEU A 254 -6.33 -34.75 15.53
CA LEU A 254 -5.78 -35.89 16.27
C LEU A 254 -6.03 -37.22 15.54
N SER A 255 -7.21 -37.42 14.96
CA SER A 255 -7.50 -38.62 14.16
C SER A 255 -6.63 -38.69 12.91
N ARG A 256 -6.30 -37.55 12.27
CA ARG A 256 -5.36 -37.51 11.14
C ARG A 256 -3.92 -37.79 11.56
N ILE A 257 -3.50 -37.32 12.74
CA ILE A 257 -2.19 -37.63 13.32
C ILE A 257 -2.10 -39.13 13.63
N ALA A 258 -3.11 -39.69 14.29
CA ALA A 258 -3.18 -41.11 14.62
C ALA A 258 -3.18 -41.98 13.36
N GLY A 259 -3.99 -41.62 12.35
CA GLY A 259 -4.06 -42.31 11.07
C GLY A 259 -2.78 -42.22 10.21
N ALA A 260 -1.82 -41.37 10.56
CA ALA A 260 -0.51 -41.36 9.92
C ALA A 260 0.31 -42.61 10.27
N ASN A 261 -0.01 -43.35 11.35
CA ASN A 261 0.64 -44.60 11.74
C ASN A 261 2.18 -44.52 11.77
N GLY A 262 2.72 -43.43 12.33
CA GLY A 262 4.16 -43.18 12.40
C GLY A 262 4.81 -42.67 11.11
N ASN A 263 4.05 -42.52 10.02
CA ASN A 263 4.56 -41.91 8.79
C ASN A 263 4.76 -40.40 8.97
N PRO A 264 5.82 -39.82 8.37
CA PRO A 264 6.06 -38.38 8.40
C PRO A 264 4.87 -37.59 7.84
N MET A 265 4.43 -36.58 8.59
CA MET A 265 3.32 -35.71 8.20
C MET A 265 3.79 -34.26 8.09
N ASN A 266 3.31 -33.54 7.07
CA ASN A 266 3.58 -32.11 6.91
C ASN A 266 2.70 -31.30 7.88
N ILE A 267 3.17 -31.11 9.11
CA ILE A 267 2.40 -30.42 10.15
C ILE A 267 2.10 -28.96 9.77
N ALA A 268 2.95 -28.29 8.99
CA ALA A 268 2.69 -26.92 8.54
C ALA A 268 1.39 -26.81 7.72
N LYS A 269 1.13 -27.79 6.85
CA LYS A 269 -0.12 -27.88 6.07
C LYS A 269 -1.32 -28.12 6.98
N TYR A 270 -1.21 -29.03 7.95
CA TYR A 270 -2.32 -29.35 8.86
C TYR A 270 -2.60 -28.23 9.87
N SER A 271 -1.58 -27.55 10.38
CA SER A 271 -1.73 -26.37 11.22
C SER A 271 -2.43 -25.24 10.46
N ALA A 272 -2.07 -25.01 9.19
CA ALA A 272 -2.75 -24.02 8.36
C ALA A 272 -4.24 -24.34 8.17
N PHE A 273 -4.59 -25.60 7.87
CA PHE A 273 -5.99 -26.01 7.74
C PHE A 273 -6.74 -25.95 9.06
N PHE A 274 -6.12 -26.36 10.16
CA PHE A 274 -6.72 -26.28 11.48
C PHE A 274 -7.05 -24.83 11.84
N SER A 275 -6.08 -23.91 11.72
CA SER A 275 -6.30 -22.48 11.96
C SER A 275 -7.36 -21.89 11.03
N PHE A 276 -7.35 -22.25 9.74
CA PHE A 276 -8.38 -21.80 8.80
C PHE A 276 -9.78 -22.30 9.17
N ASN A 277 -9.93 -23.58 9.48
CA ASN A 277 -11.22 -24.20 9.83
C ASN A 277 -11.78 -23.63 11.13
N VAL A 278 -10.92 -23.46 12.14
CA VAL A 278 -11.32 -22.81 13.40
C VAL A 278 -11.76 -21.37 13.13
N MET A 279 -10.97 -20.59 12.39
CA MET A 279 -11.33 -19.19 12.09
C MET A 279 -12.54 -19.05 11.16
N ALA A 280 -12.81 -20.02 10.29
CA ALA A 280 -13.97 -20.03 9.40
C ALA A 280 -15.26 -20.32 10.16
N ASP A 281 -15.26 -21.29 11.07
CA ASP A 281 -16.41 -21.61 11.93
C ASP A 281 -16.69 -20.47 12.92
N ILE A 282 -15.65 -19.72 13.31
CA ILE A 282 -15.74 -18.47 14.06
C ILE A 282 -16.38 -17.35 13.23
N GLY A 283 -15.99 -17.22 11.97
CA GLY A 283 -16.41 -16.11 11.11
C GLY A 283 -17.83 -16.27 10.57
N ASN A 284 -18.25 -17.52 10.33
CA ASN A 284 -19.56 -17.87 9.76
C ASN A 284 -20.60 -18.16 10.84
N LEU A 285 -20.80 -17.22 11.77
CA LEU A 285 -21.90 -17.26 12.76
C LEU A 285 -23.28 -16.99 12.14
N LYS A 286 -23.54 -17.55 10.96
CA LYS A 286 -24.89 -17.60 10.39
C LYS A 286 -25.56 -18.87 10.92
N ASN A 287 -26.42 -18.68 11.91
CA ASN A 287 -27.70 -19.40 11.94
C ASN A 287 -28.58 -18.82 10.83
#